data_AF-C8YXE9-F1
#
_entry.id   AF-C8YXE9-F1
#
_cell.length_a   1.000
_cell.length_b   1.000
_cell.length_c   1.000
_cell.angle_alpha   90.00
_cell.angle_beta   90.00
_cell.angle_gamma   90.00
#
_symmetry.space_group_name_H-M   'P 1'
#
loop_
_entity.id
_entity.type
_entity.pdbx_description
1 polymer ?
#
loop_
_entity_poly.entity_id
_entity_poly.type
_entity_poly.pdbx_seq_one_letter_code
_entity_poly.pdbx_strand_id
1 'polypeptide(L)'
;MLVLILVVTMIFIILMVMITLVNLISKKTFSDREKSSPFECGFDPKSLTRLPFSLQFFLIAVIFLIFDVEITLLLPMIISLKHVNILNFSYIFIFFILILLAGLYHEWNQNALTWII
;
A
#
# COMPACT_ATOMS: atom_id res chain seq x y z
N MET A 1 0.98 -23.26 -20.65
CA MET A 1 2.26 -22.68 -20.17
C MET A 1 2.99 -21.89 -21.26
N LEU A 2 3.23 -22.46 -22.45
CA LEU A 2 3.95 -21.79 -23.53
C LEU A 2 3.22 -20.53 -24.08
N VAL A 3 1.89 -20.58 -24.18
CA VAL A 3 1.06 -19.41 -24.55
C VAL A 3 1.18 -18.29 -23.51
N LEU A 4 1.20 -18.63 -22.21
CA LEU A 4 1.37 -17.64 -21.14
C LEU A 4 2.74 -16.96 -21.25
N ILE A 5 3.79 -17.75 -21.50
CA ILE A 5 5.15 -17.22 -21.71
C ILE A 5 5.18 -16.28 -22.92
N LEU A 6 4.52 -16.64 -24.02
CA LEU A 6 4.48 -15.83 -25.22
C LEU A 6 3.77 -14.49 -24.99
N VAL A 7 2.64 -14.49 -24.29
CA VAL A 7 1.91 -13.28 -23.90
C VAL A 7 2.76 -12.38 -23.00
N VAL A 8 3.43 -12.94 -22.00
CA VAL A 8 4.32 -12.18 -21.09
C VAL A 8 5.48 -11.56 -21.87
N THR A 9 6.10 -12.30 -22.79
CA THR A 9 7.19 -11.76 -23.62
C THR A 9 6.73 -10.63 -24.54
N MET A 10 5.53 -10.72 -25.11
CA MET A 10 4.97 -9.67 -25.96
C MET A 10 4.71 -8.38 -25.17
N ILE A 11 4.15 -8.50 -23.96
CA ILE A 11 3.92 -7.34 -23.08
C ILE A 11 5.24 -6.67 -22.73
N PHE A 12 6.27 -7.44 -22.41
CA PHE A 12 7.60 -6.90 -22.07
C PHE A 12 8.23 -6.16 -23.24
N ILE A 13 8.13 -6.69 -24.46
CA ILE A 13 8.63 -6.05 -25.69
C ILE A 13 7.91 -4.71 -25.91
N ILE A 14 6.58 -4.68 -25.77
CA ILE A 14 5.79 -3.46 -25.94
C ILE A 14 6.21 -2.38 -24.93
N LEU A 15 6.40 -2.75 -23.66
CA LEU A 15 6.85 -1.82 -22.63
C LEU A 15 8.24 -1.24 -22.94
N MET A 16 9.17 -2.07 -23.39
CA MET A 16 10.52 -1.61 -23.77
C MET A 16 10.48 -0.64 -24.96
N VAL A 17 9.65 -0.92 -25.96
CA VAL A 17 9.44 -0.01 -27.10
C VAL A 17 8.84 1.32 -26.65
N MET A 18 7.84 1.29 -25.75
CA MET A 18 7.25 2.52 -25.21
C MET A 18 8.26 3.36 -24.42
N ILE A 19 9.05 2.75 -23.54
CA ILE A 19 10.06 3.45 -22.73
C ILE A 19 11.13 4.09 -23.62
N THR A 20 11.61 3.37 -24.65
CA THR A 20 12.61 3.91 -25.58
C THR A 20 12.07 5.06 -26.41
N LEU A 21 10.84 4.97 -26.90
CA LEU A 21 10.18 6.07 -27.62
C LEU A 21 10.01 7.31 -26.73
N VAL A 22 9.55 7.14 -25.49
CA VAL A 22 9.40 8.26 -24.54
C VAL A 22 10.76 8.92 -24.27
N ASN A 23 11.83 8.16 -24.09
CA ASN A 23 13.16 8.71 -23.87
C ASN A 23 13.71 9.44 -25.10
N LEU A 24 13.46 8.93 -26.31
CA LEU A 24 13.89 9.59 -27.55
C LEU A 24 13.14 10.91 -27.78
N ILE A 25 11.84 10.96 -27.49
CA ILE A 25 11.00 12.14 -27.70
C ILE A 25 11.22 13.20 -26.60
N SER A 26 11.35 12.77 -25.33
CA SER A 26 11.38 13.68 -24.18
C SER A 26 12.76 14.24 -23.81
N LYS A 27 13.85 13.58 -24.25
CA LYS A 27 15.20 14.00 -23.89
C LYS A 27 15.63 15.25 -24.66
N LYS A 28 15.43 16.42 -24.04
CA LYS A 28 16.08 17.67 -24.47
C LYS A 28 17.59 17.55 -24.25
N THR A 29 18.37 17.80 -25.31
CA THR A 29 19.84 17.66 -25.34
C THR A 29 20.57 18.73 -24.53
N PHE A 30 19.97 19.90 -24.34
CA PHE A 30 20.56 21.01 -23.60
C PHE A 30 20.30 20.87 -22.10
N SER A 31 21.38 20.84 -21.33
CA SER A 31 21.36 20.90 -19.86
C SER A 31 21.50 22.36 -19.42
N ASP A 32 20.37 23.04 -19.21
CA ASP A 32 20.37 24.38 -18.63
C ASP A 32 20.68 24.34 -17.14
N ARG A 33 21.42 25.35 -16.64
CA ARG A 33 21.74 25.52 -15.21
C ARG A 33 20.48 25.51 -14.35
N GLU A 34 19.42 26.16 -14.83
CA GLU A 34 18.14 26.25 -14.12
C GLU A 34 17.36 24.93 -14.09
N LYS A 35 17.72 23.95 -14.93
CA LYS A 35 17.19 22.59 -14.86
C LYS A 35 17.93 21.74 -13.82
N SER A 36 19.18 22.11 -13.52
CA SER A 36 20.02 21.47 -12.51
C SER A 36 19.98 22.16 -11.14
N SER A 37 19.36 23.34 -11.05
CA SER A 37 19.13 24.03 -9.78
C SER A 37 17.89 23.47 -9.07
N PRO A 38 17.82 23.54 -7.74
CA PRO A 38 16.61 23.22 -7.00
C PRO A 38 15.47 24.15 -7.44
N PHE A 39 14.27 23.60 -7.63
CA PHE A 39 13.08 24.40 -7.90
C PHE A 39 12.84 25.39 -6.74
N GLU A 40 12.46 26.61 -7.09
CA GLU A 40 12.36 27.79 -6.19
C GLU A 40 11.38 27.64 -5.01
N CYS A 41 10.75 26.48 -4.81
CA CYS A 41 9.95 26.16 -3.63
C CYS A 41 10.78 26.01 -2.32
N GLY A 42 11.96 26.64 -2.24
CA GLY A 42 12.59 26.97 -0.96
C GLY A 42 13.14 25.80 -0.14
N PHE A 43 13.35 24.63 -0.74
CA PHE A 43 14.05 23.56 -0.05
C PHE A 43 15.55 23.78 -0.12
N ASP A 44 16.14 24.17 1.01
CA ASP A 44 17.59 24.16 1.14
C ASP A 44 18.13 22.74 0.85
N PRO A 45 19.10 22.58 -0.06
CA PRO A 45 19.73 21.29 -0.34
C PRO A 45 20.49 20.73 0.87
N LYS A 46 20.62 21.51 1.94
CA LYS A 46 21.18 21.15 3.24
C LYS A 46 20.13 21.14 4.36
N SER A 47 18.88 20.83 4.04
CA SER A 47 17.91 20.51 5.09
C SER A 47 18.31 19.23 5.83
N LEU A 48 18.02 19.17 7.12
CA LEU A 48 18.24 17.97 7.92
C LEU A 48 17.45 16.81 7.29
N THR A 49 18.10 15.67 7.07
CA THR A 49 17.47 14.48 6.48
C THR A 49 16.31 13.93 7.31
N ARG A 50 16.23 14.33 8.58
CA ARG A 50 15.19 13.95 9.52
C ARG A 50 14.41 15.18 9.94
N LEU A 51 13.30 15.42 9.26
CA LEU A 51 12.27 16.33 9.73
C LEU A 51 11.49 15.64 10.86
N PRO A 52 11.02 16.39 11.87
CA PRO A 52 10.08 15.84 12.84
C PRO A 52 8.85 15.34 12.07
N PHE A 53 8.53 14.06 12.24
CA PHE A 53 7.37 13.44 11.62
C PHE A 53 6.24 13.34 12.62
N SER A 54 5.03 13.42 12.12
CA SER A 54 3.79 13.23 12.87
C SER A 54 3.60 11.76 13.23
N LEU A 55 3.64 11.42 14.53
CA LEU A 55 3.42 10.06 15.04
C LEU A 55 2.03 9.50 14.68
N GLN A 56 1.03 10.36 14.51
CA GLN A 56 -0.32 9.94 14.15
C GLN A 56 -0.39 9.25 12.77
N PHE A 57 0.28 9.80 11.76
CA PHE A 57 0.33 9.17 10.43
C PHE A 57 1.06 7.83 10.46
N PHE A 58 2.09 7.71 11.29
CA PHE A 58 2.77 6.44 11.50
C PHE A 58 1.84 5.41 12.18
N LEU A 59 1.09 5.83 13.21
CA LEU A 59 0.15 4.97 13.91
C LEU A 59 -0.96 4.47 12.98
N ILE A 60 -1.53 5.35 12.15
CA ILE A 60 -2.53 4.97 11.14
C ILE A 60 -1.97 3.94 10.16
N ALA A 61 -0.71 4.09 9.71
CA ALA A 61 -0.08 3.14 8.81
C ALA A 61 0.11 1.75 9.45
N VAL A 62 0.49 1.71 10.73
CA VAL A 62 0.62 0.46 11.49
C VAL A 62 -0.74 -0.22 11.69
N ILE A 63 -1.76 0.55 12.08
CA ILE A 63 -3.14 0.07 12.24
C ILE A 63 -3.66 -0.50 10.92
N PHE A 64 -3.46 0.21 9.81
CA PHE A 64 -3.85 -0.26 8.47
C PHE A 64 -3.18 -1.59 8.10
N LEU A 65 -1.88 -1.75 8.39
CA LEU A 65 -1.17 -2.99 8.13
C LEU A 65 -1.76 -4.17 8.90
N ILE A 66 -2.07 -3.98 10.18
CA ILE A 66 -2.68 -5.02 11.02
C ILE A 66 -4.07 -5.40 10.48
N PHE A 67 -4.91 -4.41 10.17
CA PHE A 67 -6.23 -4.65 9.59
C PHE A 67 -6.18 -5.36 8.23
N ASP A 68 -5.19 -5.05 7.38
CA ASP A 68 -5.02 -5.75 6.10
C ASP A 68 -4.70 -7.24 6.33
N VAL A 69 -3.80 -7.56 7.26
CA VAL A 69 -3.52 -8.95 7.65
C VAL A 69 -4.76 -9.65 8.19
N GLU A 70 -5.56 -8.99 9.02
CA GLU A 70 -6.80 -9.55 9.54
C GLU A 70 -7.83 -9.86 8.45
N ILE A 71 -7.98 -8.98 7.45
CA ILE A 71 -8.86 -9.21 6.29
C ILE A 71 -8.34 -10.37 5.43
N THR A 72 -7.03 -10.48 5.22
CA THR A 72 -6.46 -11.60 4.47
C THR A 72 -6.74 -12.95 5.13
N LEU A 73 -6.84 -13.01 6.47
CA LEU A 73 -7.23 -14.20 7.21
C LEU A 73 -8.73 -14.52 7.10
N LEU A 74 -9.58 -13.50 6.92
CA LEU A 74 -11.03 -13.66 6.78
C LEU A 74 -11.42 -14.21 5.40
N LEU A 75 -10.70 -13.84 4.34
CA LEU A 75 -11.01 -14.26 2.97
C LEU A 75 -11.04 -15.81 2.74
N PRO A 76 -10.07 -16.62 3.20
CA PRO A 76 -10.11 -18.07 3.06
C PRO A 76 -11.22 -18.74 3.88
N MET A 77 -11.71 -18.11 4.96
CA MET A 77 -12.84 -18.64 5.74
C MET A 77 -14.12 -18.68 4.90
N ILE A 78 -14.34 -17.72 4.00
CA ILE A 78 -15.52 -17.71 3.11
C ILE A 78 -15.47 -18.90 2.15
N ILE A 79 -14.28 -19.27 1.68
CA ILE A 79 -14.10 -20.37 0.73
C ILE A 79 -14.29 -21.73 1.42
N SER A 80 -13.89 -21.85 2.69
CA SER A 80 -13.98 -23.10 3.46
C SER A 80 -15.40 -23.46 3.95
N LEU A 81 -16.37 -22.53 3.85
CA LEU A 81 -17.79 -22.72 4.21
C LEU A 81 -18.41 -23.99 3.62
N LYS A 82 -18.00 -24.41 2.43
CA LYS A 82 -18.57 -25.58 1.74
C LYS A 82 -18.06 -26.93 2.26
N HIS A 83 -16.95 -26.94 2.99
CA HIS A 83 -16.25 -28.17 3.36
C HIS A 83 -16.33 -28.51 4.85
N VAL A 84 -16.78 -27.57 5.68
CA VAL A 84 -16.77 -27.66 7.15
C VAL A 84 -18.18 -27.65 7.70
N ASN A 85 -18.40 -28.29 8.85
CA ASN A 85 -19.67 -28.23 9.58
C ASN A 85 -20.05 -26.79 9.90
N ILE A 86 -21.26 -26.38 9.46
CA ILE A 86 -21.75 -24.99 9.55
C ILE A 86 -21.81 -24.47 10.99
N LEU A 87 -22.19 -25.31 11.96
CA LEU A 87 -22.28 -24.92 13.38
C LEU A 87 -20.90 -24.55 13.93
N ASN A 88 -19.91 -25.43 13.79
CA ASN A 88 -18.55 -25.17 14.26
C ASN A 88 -17.92 -23.97 13.55
N PHE A 89 -18.14 -23.86 12.24
CA PHE A 89 -17.68 -22.71 11.46
C PHE A 89 -18.28 -21.40 11.99
N SER A 90 -19.58 -21.36 12.26
CA SER A 90 -20.27 -20.16 12.76
C SER A 90 -19.73 -19.70 14.12
N TYR A 91 -19.41 -20.63 15.03
CA TYR A 91 -18.84 -20.30 16.33
C TYR A 91 -17.44 -19.66 16.19
N ILE A 92 -16.57 -20.25 15.36
CA ILE A 92 -15.22 -19.74 15.13
C ILE A 92 -15.30 -18.36 14.45
N PHE A 93 -16.18 -18.20 13.47
CA PHE A 93 -16.35 -16.93 12.75
C PHE A 93 -16.84 -15.81 13.67
N ILE A 94 -17.84 -16.07 14.51
CA ILE A 94 -18.35 -15.09 15.48
C ILE A 94 -17.26 -14.72 16.50
N PHE A 95 -16.53 -15.72 17.00
CA PHE A 95 -15.42 -15.48 17.93
C PHE A 95 -14.33 -14.61 17.31
N PHE A 96 -13.97 -14.87 16.05
CA PHE A 96 -12.98 -14.08 15.31
C PHE A 96 -13.44 -12.63 15.11
N ILE A 97 -14.70 -12.41 14.71
CA ILE A 97 -15.25 -11.05 14.57
C ILE A 97 -15.28 -10.30 15.90
N LEU A 98 -15.61 -10.98 17.00
CA LEU A 98 -15.60 -10.37 18.33
C LEU A 98 -14.20 -9.85 18.71
N ILE A 99 -13.14 -10.60 18.39
CA ILE A 99 -11.76 -10.17 18.64
C ILE A 99 -11.43 -8.91 17.81
N LEU A 100 -11.80 -8.88 16.53
CA LEU A 100 -11.59 -7.70 15.66
C LEU A 100 -12.28 -6.46 16.21
N LEU A 101 -13.56 -6.59 16.61
CA LEU A 101 -14.33 -5.49 17.19
C LEU A 101 -13.74 -5.01 18.52
N ALA A 102 -13.27 -5.93 19.36
CA ALA A 102 -12.64 -5.58 20.63
C ALA A 102 -11.31 -4.83 20.42
N GLY A 103 -10.50 -5.24 19.43
CA GLY A 103 -9.27 -4.55 19.05
C GLY A 103 -9.53 -3.12 18.58
N LEU A 104 -10.47 -2.95 17.65
CA LEU A 104 -10.85 -1.62 17.15
C LEU A 104 -11.44 -0.73 18.25
N TYR A 105 -12.24 -1.29 19.16
CA TYR A 105 -12.76 -0.54 20.31
C TYR A 105 -11.63 -0.09 21.25
N HIS A 106 -10.62 -0.94 21.45
CA HIS A 106 -9.44 -0.57 22.24
C HIS A 106 -8.67 0.58 21.59
N GLU A 107 -8.41 0.52 20.29
CA GLU A 107 -7.72 1.59 19.54
C GLU A 107 -8.49 2.90 19.56
N TRP A 108 -9.82 2.84 19.45
CA TRP A 108 -10.67 4.03 19.56
C TRP A 108 -10.59 4.64 20.96
N ASN A 109 -10.66 3.83 22.02
CA ASN A 109 -10.56 4.35 23.38
C ASN A 109 -9.18 5.00 23.67
N GLN A 110 -8.13 4.59 22.95
CA GLN A 110 -6.80 5.21 23.03
C GLN A 110 -6.68 6.51 22.22
N ASN A 111 -7.75 6.97 21.58
CA ASN A 111 -7.75 8.14 20.68
C ASN A 111 -6.71 8.03 19.55
N ALA A 112 -6.30 6.82 19.17
CA ALA A 112 -5.37 6.59 18.06
C ALA A 112 -5.94 7.05 16.71
N LEU A 113 -7.28 7.06 16.61
CA LEU A 113 -8.06 7.35 15.41
C LEU A 113 -8.56 8.81 15.34
N THR A 114 -8.40 9.59 16.42
CA THR A 114 -8.93 10.96 16.44
C THR A 114 -7.93 11.94 15.83
N TRP A 115 -8.44 12.76 14.93
CA TRP A 115 -7.70 13.91 14.41
C TRP A 115 -8.06 15.11 15.27
N ILE A 116 -7.09 15.61 16.03
CA ILE A 116 -7.16 16.97 16.53
C ILE A 116 -6.68 17.85 15.37
N ILE A 117 -7.62 18.59 14.79
CA ILE A 117 -7.34 19.65 13.81
C ILE A 117 -6.52 20.73 14.49
#